data_AF-A0A8B7DJC3-F1
#
_entry.id   AF-A0A8B7DJC3-F1
#
_cell.length_a   1.000
_cell.length_b   1.000
_cell.length_c   1.000
_cell.angle_alpha   90.00
_cell.angle_beta   90.00
_cell.angle_gamma   90.00
#
_symmetry.space_group_name_H-M   'P 1'
#
loop_
_entity.id
_entity.type
_entity.pdbx_description
1 polymer ?
#
loop_
_entity_poly.entity_id
_entity_poly.type
_entity_poly.pdbx_seq_one_letter_code
_entity_poly.pdbx_strand_id
1 'polypeptide(L)'
;MFCTVCLAYSKASESNAFTDGMNDWKHVHQRIEEHESSKHHCRSVEAHIMSSNDKDGYSLLFSNQKNVRAAQVKEKRQVLERVIEIVKLIGKRGLSYRSINDAAYCLDNVNIDHGNFLEILILLSKFDPLMKNHLDIVMEKSKQRHVTCAASGTKGRGGLVTFISSTTVNYVIESARRMIKASIADEIQRKGSMLDCNPIC
;
A
#
# COMPACT_ATOMS: atom_id res chain seq x y z
N MET A 1 -4.17 -28.63 -40.17
CA MET A 1 -3.05 -27.92 -39.52
C MET A 1 -3.44 -26.46 -39.30
N PHE A 2 -3.12 -25.90 -38.14
CA PHE A 2 -3.41 -24.51 -37.78
C PHE A 2 -2.12 -23.78 -37.39
N CYS A 3 -2.08 -22.47 -37.60
CA CYS A 3 -1.04 -21.61 -37.05
C CYS A 3 -1.57 -20.89 -35.81
N THR A 4 -1.00 -21.15 -34.65
CA THR A 4 -1.47 -20.64 -33.35
C THR A 4 -1.46 -19.12 -33.27
N VAL A 5 -0.42 -18.48 -33.83
CA VAL A 5 -0.27 -17.01 -33.82
C VAL A 5 -1.30 -16.37 -34.76
N CYS A 6 -1.48 -16.92 -35.96
CA CYS A 6 -2.51 -16.44 -36.88
C CYS A 6 -3.91 -16.64 -36.29
N LEU A 7 -4.19 -17.79 -35.69
CA LEU A 7 -5.50 -18.09 -35.10
C LEU A 7 -5.87 -17.12 -33.97
N ALA A 8 -4.89 -16.71 -33.16
CA ALA A 8 -5.13 -15.81 -32.03
C ALA A 8 -5.19 -14.32 -32.40
N TYR A 9 -4.49 -13.90 -33.46
CA TYR A 9 -4.30 -12.48 -33.80
C TYR A 9 -4.81 -12.08 -35.20
N SER A 10 -5.40 -12.99 -35.97
CA SER A 10 -6.08 -12.65 -37.23
C SER A 10 -7.34 -11.83 -36.97
N LYS A 11 -7.65 -10.90 -37.88
CA LYS A 11 -8.95 -10.21 -37.87
C LYS A 11 -10.03 -11.18 -38.34
N ALA A 12 -11.24 -11.10 -37.79
CA ALA A 12 -12.37 -11.95 -38.20
C ALA A 12 -12.73 -11.83 -39.70
N SER A 13 -12.31 -10.76 -40.37
CA SER A 13 -12.48 -10.53 -41.81
C SER A 13 -11.37 -11.12 -42.69
N GLU A 14 -10.27 -11.59 -42.09
CA GLU A 14 -9.09 -12.10 -42.80
C GLU A 14 -8.90 -13.58 -42.41
N SER A 15 -9.63 -14.47 -43.08
CA SER A 15 -9.46 -15.92 -42.90
C SER A 15 -8.49 -16.49 -43.95
N ASN A 16 -7.75 -17.53 -43.57
CA ASN A 16 -6.87 -18.27 -44.47
C ASN A 16 -6.83 -19.75 -44.09
N ALA A 17 -6.18 -20.58 -44.92
CA ALA A 17 -6.09 -22.01 -44.70
C ALA A 17 -5.51 -22.41 -43.33
N PHE A 18 -4.70 -21.57 -42.70
CA PHE A 18 -4.09 -21.82 -41.39
C PHE A 18 -4.89 -21.25 -40.21
N THR A 19 -5.95 -20.47 -40.45
CA THR A 19 -6.97 -20.10 -39.45
C THR A 19 -8.17 -21.02 -39.49
N ASP A 20 -8.54 -21.49 -40.69
CA ASP A 20 -9.75 -22.29 -40.91
C ASP A 20 -9.45 -23.81 -40.91
N GLY A 21 -8.17 -24.17 -41.09
CA GLY A 21 -7.67 -25.53 -40.99
C GLY A 21 -7.19 -26.09 -42.34
N MET A 22 -5.87 -26.30 -42.45
CA MET A 22 -5.25 -26.78 -43.69
C MET A 22 -5.21 -28.31 -43.70
N ASN A 23 -5.73 -28.91 -44.78
CA ASN A 23 -5.81 -30.38 -44.94
C ASN A 23 -5.02 -30.92 -46.15
N ASP A 24 -4.20 -30.08 -46.81
CA ASP A 24 -3.34 -30.50 -47.93
C ASP A 24 -1.99 -31.01 -47.42
N TRP A 25 -1.95 -32.30 -47.09
CA TRP A 25 -0.77 -32.97 -46.55
C TRP A 25 0.29 -33.29 -47.61
N LYS A 26 -0.06 -33.29 -48.90
CA LYS A 26 0.88 -33.65 -49.99
C LYS A 26 1.89 -32.54 -50.26
N HIS A 27 1.51 -31.28 -50.06
CA HIS A 27 2.36 -30.10 -50.28
C HIS A 27 2.64 -29.34 -48.98
N VAL A 28 2.65 -30.05 -47.84
CA VAL A 28 2.66 -29.44 -46.51
C VAL A 28 3.84 -28.48 -46.31
N HIS A 29 5.05 -28.87 -46.74
CA HIS A 29 6.25 -28.04 -46.58
C HIS A 29 6.17 -26.74 -47.37
N GLN A 30 5.79 -26.82 -48.65
CA GLN A 30 5.62 -25.65 -49.50
C GLN A 30 4.55 -24.70 -48.92
N ARG A 31 3.43 -25.25 -48.44
CA ARG A 31 2.33 -24.44 -47.88
C ARG A 31 2.71 -23.77 -46.56
N ILE A 32 3.57 -24.39 -45.76
CA ILE A 32 4.12 -23.77 -44.55
C ILE A 32 5.03 -22.60 -44.92
N GLU A 33 5.93 -22.79 -45.90
CA GLU A 33 6.85 -21.74 -46.33
C GLU A 33 6.12 -20.53 -46.94
N GLU A 34 5.12 -20.78 -47.79
CA GLU A 34 4.23 -19.74 -48.33
C GLU A 34 3.45 -19.02 -47.21
N HIS A 35 3.07 -19.74 -46.16
CA HIS A 35 2.38 -19.15 -45.01
C HIS A 35 3.29 -18.27 -44.17
N GLU A 36 4.47 -18.75 -43.79
CA GLU A 36 5.44 -18.02 -42.97
C GLU A 36 5.92 -16.74 -43.67
N SER A 37 6.05 -16.78 -44.99
CA SER A 37 6.39 -15.62 -45.83
C SER A 37 5.21 -14.68 -46.12
N SER A 38 3.99 -15.06 -45.76
CA SER A 38 2.80 -14.26 -46.04
C SER A 38 2.73 -13.00 -45.18
N LYS A 39 2.20 -11.91 -45.75
CA LYS A 39 1.93 -10.66 -45.01
C LYS A 39 0.97 -10.87 -43.85
N HIS A 40 0.05 -11.83 -43.97
CA HIS A 40 -0.89 -12.16 -42.90
C HIS A 40 -0.16 -12.71 -41.67
N HIS A 41 0.69 -13.72 -41.85
CA HIS A 41 1.48 -14.29 -40.77
C HIS A 41 2.37 -13.23 -40.11
N CYS A 42 3.07 -12.43 -40.91
CA CYS A 42 3.92 -11.34 -40.42
C CYS A 42 3.14 -10.34 -39.55
N ARG A 43 1.96 -9.91 -39.98
CA ARG A 43 1.09 -9.01 -39.18
C ARG A 43 0.59 -9.66 -37.90
N SER A 44 0.21 -10.93 -37.93
CA SER A 44 -0.22 -11.65 -36.73
C SER A 44 0.93 -11.81 -35.72
N VAL A 45 2.16 -12.05 -36.20
CA VAL A 45 3.37 -12.09 -35.37
C VAL A 45 3.68 -10.71 -34.81
N GLU A 46 3.59 -9.65 -35.61
CA GLU A 46 3.76 -8.27 -35.15
C GLU A 46 2.74 -7.91 -34.07
N ALA A 47 1.47 -8.25 -34.26
CA ALA A 47 0.42 -8.06 -33.25
C ALA A 47 0.69 -8.87 -31.97
N HIS A 48 1.19 -10.11 -32.09
CA HIS A 48 1.57 -10.92 -30.94
C HIS A 48 2.75 -10.32 -30.17
N ILE A 49 3.80 -9.88 -30.87
CA ILE A 49 4.97 -9.20 -30.31
C ILE A 49 4.53 -7.88 -29.65
N MET A 50 3.68 -7.09 -30.29
CA MET A 50 3.13 -5.87 -29.71
C MET A 50 2.31 -6.19 -28.47
N SER A 51 1.47 -7.23 -28.46
CA SER A 51 0.68 -7.59 -27.26
C SER A 51 1.51 -8.17 -26.11
N SER A 52 2.64 -8.79 -26.42
CA SER A 52 3.56 -9.38 -25.42
C SER A 52 4.55 -8.35 -24.89
N ASN A 53 4.92 -7.36 -25.71
CA ASN A 53 5.74 -6.21 -25.31
C ASN A 53 4.92 -5.06 -24.75
N ASP A 54 3.63 -4.96 -25.06
CA ASP A 54 2.67 -4.15 -24.31
C ASP A 54 2.58 -4.74 -22.91
N LYS A 55 3.42 -4.20 -22.04
CA LYS A 55 3.02 -3.95 -20.66
C LYS A 55 1.84 -3.01 -20.72
N ASP A 56 0.67 -3.55 -21.08
CA ASP A 56 -0.69 -3.09 -20.90
C ASP A 56 -0.85 -1.59 -21.15
N GLY A 57 -1.51 -1.14 -22.22
CA GLY A 57 -1.78 0.28 -22.46
C GLY A 57 -2.36 1.02 -21.23
N TYR A 58 -3.02 0.28 -20.34
CA TYR A 58 -3.41 0.71 -18.99
C TYR A 58 -2.21 1.05 -18.09
N SER A 59 -1.16 0.24 -18.07
CA SER A 59 0.09 0.49 -17.34
C SER A 59 0.80 1.77 -17.80
N LEU A 60 0.81 2.09 -19.09
CA LEU A 60 1.40 3.34 -19.62
C LEU A 60 0.54 4.56 -19.25
N LEU A 61 -0.77 4.49 -19.45
CA LEU A 61 -1.70 5.59 -19.12
C LEU A 61 -1.73 5.91 -17.62
N PHE A 62 -1.65 4.89 -16.75
CA PHE A 62 -1.69 5.05 -15.29
C PHE A 62 -0.32 4.95 -14.62
N SER A 63 0.78 4.87 -15.38
CA SER A 63 2.15 4.78 -14.85
C SER A 63 2.46 5.93 -13.88
N ASN A 64 2.15 7.15 -14.28
CA ASN A 64 2.29 8.35 -13.45
C ASN A 64 1.46 8.26 -12.17
N GLN A 65 0.20 7.80 -12.27
CA GLN A 65 -0.66 7.66 -11.09
C GLN A 65 -0.21 6.53 -10.15
N LYS A 66 0.34 5.44 -10.69
CA LYS A 66 0.98 4.36 -9.91
C LYS A 66 2.21 4.88 -9.19
N ASN A 67 3.06 5.66 -9.87
CA ASN A 67 4.27 6.26 -9.30
C ASN A 67 3.93 7.26 -8.18
N VAL A 68 2.95 8.14 -8.40
CA VAL A 68 2.45 9.08 -7.38
C VAL A 68 1.90 8.32 -6.18
N ARG A 69 1.09 7.28 -6.40
CA ARG A 69 0.55 6.44 -5.31
C ARG A 69 1.66 5.74 -4.54
N ALA A 70 2.67 5.20 -5.24
CA ALA A 70 3.81 4.55 -4.61
C ALA A 70 4.62 5.53 -3.75
N ALA A 71 4.86 6.75 -4.24
CA ALA A 71 5.52 7.81 -3.48
C ALA A 71 4.71 8.19 -2.23
N GLN A 72 3.39 8.39 -2.35
CA GLN A 72 2.52 8.66 -1.21
C GLN A 72 2.51 7.53 -0.18
N VAL A 73 2.54 6.27 -0.62
CA VAL A 73 2.64 5.11 0.29
C VAL A 73 3.97 5.12 1.02
N LYS A 74 5.07 5.43 0.32
CA LYS A 74 6.40 5.52 0.92
C LYS A 74 6.46 6.63 1.98
N GLU A 75 5.97 7.82 1.67
CA GLU A 75 5.91 8.94 2.64
C GLU A 75 5.06 8.58 3.86
N LYS A 76 3.89 7.99 3.66
CA LYS A 76 3.02 7.55 4.77
C LYS A 76 3.68 6.51 5.66
N ARG A 77 4.46 5.58 5.09
CA ARG A 77 5.24 4.60 5.86
C ARG A 77 6.32 5.28 6.70
N GLN A 78 7.04 6.25 6.12
CA GLN A 78 8.06 7.01 6.83
C GLN A 78 7.49 7.83 8.01
N VAL A 79 6.31 8.43 7.85
CA VAL A 79 5.59 9.08 8.97
C VAL A 79 5.21 8.06 10.04
N LEU A 80 4.66 6.90 9.63
CA LEU A 80 4.27 5.84 10.56
C LEU A 80 5.45 5.28 11.36
N GLU A 81 6.61 5.11 10.74
CA GLU A 81 7.84 4.68 11.42
C GLU A 81 8.21 5.61 12.57
N ARG A 82 8.18 6.93 12.36
CA ARG A 82 8.47 7.93 13.40
C ARG A 82 7.45 7.88 14.51
N VAL A 83 6.17 7.77 14.17
CA VAL A 83 5.09 7.60 15.15
C VAL A 83 5.31 6.37 16.02
N ILE A 84 5.71 5.24 15.43
CA ILE A 84 6.02 4.01 16.17
C ILE A 84 7.19 4.23 17.12
N GLU A 85 8.26 4.91 16.69
CA GLU A 85 9.40 5.20 17.55
C GLU A 85 9.04 6.11 18.73
N ILE A 86 8.18 7.11 18.52
CA ILE A 86 7.65 7.96 19.61
C ILE A 86 6.85 7.09 20.60
N VAL A 87 5.99 6.21 20.09
CA VAL A 87 5.20 5.31 20.94
C VAL A 87 6.11 4.40 21.77
N LYS A 88 7.11 3.79 21.14
CA LYS A 88 8.12 2.96 21.83
C LYS A 88 8.87 3.76 22.89
N LEU A 89 9.27 4.99 22.60
CA LEU A 89 9.98 5.87 23.53
C LEU A 89 9.15 6.15 24.78
N ILE A 90 7.90 6.58 24.61
CA ILE A 90 6.98 6.91 25.71
C ILE A 90 6.70 5.65 26.54
N GLY A 91 6.39 4.53 25.88
CA GLY A 91 6.14 3.25 26.53
C GLY A 91 7.34 2.73 27.33
N LYS A 92 8.55 2.78 26.74
CA LYS A 92 9.79 2.37 27.42
C LYS A 92 10.06 3.19 28.68
N ARG A 93 9.67 4.48 28.69
CA ARG A 93 9.87 5.39 29.82
C ARG A 93 8.73 5.38 30.84
N GLY A 94 7.63 4.70 30.54
CA GLY A 94 6.44 4.70 31.41
C GLY A 94 5.73 6.06 31.48
N LEU A 95 5.89 6.90 30.45
CA LEU A 95 5.27 8.23 30.42
C LEU A 95 3.82 8.13 29.94
N SER A 96 2.98 9.08 30.38
CA SER A 96 1.62 9.22 29.86
C SER A 96 1.65 9.72 28.41
N TYR A 97 0.79 9.18 27.55
CA TYR A 97 0.73 9.58 26.13
C TYR A 97 -0.05 10.88 25.91
N ARG A 98 -1.14 11.07 26.65
CA ARG A 98 -2.15 12.11 26.44
C ARG A 98 -2.21 13.06 27.63
N SER A 99 -2.56 14.32 27.35
CA SER A 99 -3.04 15.28 28.35
C SER A 99 -4.56 15.48 28.21
N ILE A 100 -5.13 16.37 29.01
CA ILE A 100 -6.56 16.73 29.00
C ILE A 100 -6.98 17.33 27.65
N ASN A 101 -6.05 18.00 26.96
CA ASN A 101 -6.28 18.66 25.68
C ASN A 101 -5.45 18.01 24.56
N ASP A 102 -6.03 17.08 23.80
CA ASP A 102 -5.36 16.38 22.69
C ASP A 102 -5.91 16.77 21.29
N ALA A 103 -6.54 17.95 21.22
CA ALA A 103 -7.22 18.42 20.02
C ALA A 103 -6.23 18.99 18.99
N ALA A 104 -6.19 18.40 17.79
CA ALA A 104 -5.23 18.78 16.75
C ALA A 104 -5.39 20.22 16.21
N TYR A 105 -6.56 20.85 16.38
CA TYR A 105 -6.78 22.23 15.91
C TYR A 105 -6.14 23.29 16.82
N CYS A 106 -5.63 22.89 18.00
CA CYS A 106 -4.97 23.77 18.97
C CYS A 106 -3.47 23.48 19.13
N LEU A 107 -2.87 22.62 18.31
CA LEU A 107 -1.45 22.22 18.43
C LEU A 107 -0.45 23.39 18.30
N ASP A 108 -0.88 24.52 17.76
CA ASP A 108 -0.11 25.76 17.68
C ASP A 108 -0.17 26.62 18.96
N ASN A 109 -1.04 26.27 19.91
CA ASN A 109 -1.19 27.01 21.16
C ASN A 109 -0.20 26.53 22.23
N VAL A 110 0.87 27.31 22.42
CA VAL A 110 1.95 27.02 23.38
C VAL A 110 1.49 26.99 24.85
N ASN A 111 0.32 27.54 25.17
CA ASN A 111 -0.21 27.56 26.54
C ASN A 111 -1.01 26.30 26.90
N ILE A 112 -1.19 25.38 25.95
CA ILE A 112 -1.92 24.13 26.15
C ILE A 112 -0.91 23.00 26.28
N ASP A 113 -1.03 22.21 27.34
CA ASP A 113 -0.35 20.92 27.43
C ASP A 113 -1.05 19.90 26.53
N HIS A 114 -0.37 19.50 25.46
CA HIS A 114 -0.86 18.49 24.51
C HIS A 114 -0.50 17.05 24.91
N GLY A 115 0.27 16.87 25.99
CA GLY A 115 0.80 15.59 26.43
C GLY A 115 2.02 15.13 25.65
N ASN A 116 2.77 14.18 26.23
CA ASN A 116 4.09 13.79 25.75
C ASN A 116 4.11 13.34 24.28
N PHE A 117 3.05 12.67 23.80
CA PHE A 117 3.01 12.20 22.41
C PHE A 117 3.00 13.36 21.42
N LEU A 118 2.12 14.34 21.62
CA LEU A 118 1.97 15.47 20.71
C LEU A 118 3.14 16.44 20.83
N GLU A 119 3.64 16.69 22.05
CA GLU A 119 4.81 17.57 22.27
C GLU A 119 6.09 17.02 21.60
N ILE A 120 6.35 15.71 21.68
CA ILE A 120 7.48 15.09 20.97
C ILE A 120 7.29 15.20 19.45
N LEU A 121 6.06 15.09 18.97
CA LEU A 121 5.76 15.17 17.55
C LEU A 121 5.90 16.59 16.99
N ILE A 122 5.49 17.60 17.76
CA ILE A 122 5.74 19.03 17.50
C ILE A 122 7.25 19.33 17.54
N LEU A 123 8.01 18.69 18.45
CA LEU A 123 9.46 18.83 18.47
C LEU A 123 10.09 18.23 17.20
N LEU A 124 9.69 17.03 16.80
CA LEU A 124 10.21 16.36 15.60
C LEU A 124 9.90 17.13 14.31
N SER A 125 8.72 17.76 14.21
CA SER A 125 8.36 18.56 13.03
C SER A 125 9.26 19.77 12.82
N LYS A 126 9.99 20.24 13.84
CA LYS A 126 10.99 21.31 13.68
C LYS A 126 12.22 20.87 12.89
N PHE A 127 12.53 19.58 12.91
CA PHE A 127 13.75 19.02 12.30
C PHE A 127 13.46 18.07 11.15
N ASP A 128 12.22 17.60 11.02
CA ASP A 128 11.80 16.65 9.99
C ASP A 128 10.72 17.28 9.07
N PRO A 129 11.07 17.61 7.81
CA PRO A 129 10.14 18.22 6.86
C PRO A 129 8.91 17.34 6.53
N LEU A 130 9.06 16.01 6.53
CA LEU A 130 7.94 15.10 6.27
C LEU A 130 6.95 15.14 7.44
N MET A 131 7.46 15.16 8.67
CA MET A 131 6.61 15.31 9.86
C MET A 131 5.95 16.68 9.92
N LYS A 132 6.66 17.75 9.55
CA LYS A 132 6.10 19.10 9.45
C LYS A 132 4.92 19.16 8.51
N ASN A 133 5.12 18.72 7.26
CA ASN A 133 4.05 18.72 6.26
C ASN A 133 2.85 17.89 6.73
N HIS A 134 3.10 16.71 7.33
CA HIS A 134 2.03 15.89 7.87
C HIS A 134 1.25 16.59 8.99
N LEU A 135 1.95 17.23 9.94
CA LEU A 135 1.34 17.94 11.06
C LEU A 135 0.50 19.13 10.56
N ASP A 136 1.03 19.92 9.63
CA ASP A 136 0.34 21.07 9.03
C ASP A 136 -0.96 20.65 8.35
N ILE A 137 -0.94 19.57 7.56
CA ILE A 137 -2.14 19.02 6.91
C ILE A 137 -3.18 18.56 7.95
N VAL A 138 -2.75 17.92 9.04
CA VAL A 138 -3.64 17.43 10.09
C VAL A 138 -4.26 18.61 10.86
N MET A 139 -3.46 19.61 11.23
CA MET A 139 -3.93 20.83 11.91
C MET A 139 -4.96 21.56 11.07
N GLU A 140 -4.67 21.80 9.79
CA GLU A 140 -5.58 22.52 8.89
C GLU A 140 -6.92 21.80 8.72
N LYS A 141 -6.89 20.48 8.50
CA LYS A 141 -8.11 19.66 8.45
C LYS A 141 -8.89 19.69 9.76
N SER A 142 -8.19 19.74 10.88
CA SER A 142 -8.82 19.85 12.20
C SER A 142 -9.49 21.20 12.41
N LYS A 143 -8.82 22.30 12.02
CA LYS A 143 -9.36 23.66 12.09
C LYS A 143 -10.60 23.82 11.21
N GLN A 144 -10.53 23.38 9.96
CA GLN A 144 -11.68 23.42 9.04
C GLN A 144 -12.88 22.65 9.61
N ARG A 145 -12.65 21.45 10.15
CA ARG A 145 -13.72 20.66 10.75
C ARG A 145 -14.31 21.33 11.98
N HIS A 146 -13.48 21.87 12.86
CA HIS A 146 -13.91 22.59 14.05
C HIS A 146 -14.86 23.75 13.69
N VAL A 147 -14.49 24.56 12.69
CA VAL A 147 -15.32 25.66 12.18
C VAL A 147 -16.65 25.15 11.62
N THR A 148 -16.62 24.13 10.75
CA THR A 148 -17.85 23.59 10.14
C THR A 148 -18.81 22.97 11.15
N CYS A 149 -18.31 22.25 12.16
CA CYS A 149 -19.13 21.67 13.23
C CYS A 149 -19.73 22.74 14.15
N ALA A 150 -18.96 23.80 14.45
CA ALA A 150 -19.46 24.94 15.21
C ALA A 150 -20.61 25.66 14.49
N ALA A 151 -20.49 25.83 13.16
CA ALA A 151 -21.54 26.45 12.34
C ALA A 151 -22.80 25.59 12.19
N SER A 152 -22.66 24.26 12.15
CA SER A 152 -23.78 23.32 11.98
C SER A 152 -24.52 22.98 13.27
N GLY A 153 -24.04 23.43 14.45
CA GLY A 153 -24.61 23.09 15.76
C GLY A 153 -24.46 21.61 16.15
N THR A 154 -23.79 20.80 15.32
CA THR A 154 -23.53 19.38 15.58
C THR A 154 -22.38 19.25 16.59
N LYS A 155 -22.74 19.06 17.87
CA LYS A 155 -21.80 18.70 18.96
C LYS A 155 -21.33 17.24 18.87
N GLY A 156 -21.08 16.73 17.67
CA GLY A 156 -20.45 15.42 17.50
C GLY A 156 -19.00 15.45 17.97
N ARG A 157 -18.35 14.29 18.10
CA ARG A 157 -16.90 14.12 18.42
C ARG A 157 -15.95 14.74 17.37
N GLY A 158 -16.44 15.65 16.52
CA GLY A 158 -15.78 16.24 15.35
C GLY A 158 -14.64 17.21 15.66
N GLY A 159 -14.46 17.61 16.93
CA GLY A 159 -13.28 18.35 17.39
C GLY A 159 -12.00 17.50 17.46
N LEU A 160 -12.12 16.17 17.41
CA LEU A 160 -11.01 15.23 17.46
C LEU A 160 -10.69 14.72 16.05
N VAL A 161 -10.06 15.55 15.22
CA VAL A 161 -9.09 14.96 14.29
C VAL A 161 -7.94 14.49 15.17
N THR A 162 -8.09 13.29 15.73
CA THR A 162 -6.99 12.65 16.43
C THR A 162 -5.88 12.42 15.41
N PHE A 163 -4.65 12.78 15.78
CA PHE A 163 -3.46 12.64 14.94
C PHE A 163 -3.36 11.24 14.30
N ILE A 164 -3.88 10.23 15.00
CA ILE A 164 -4.16 8.90 14.48
C ILE A 164 -5.63 8.59 14.73
N SER A 165 -6.38 8.19 13.69
CA SER A 165 -7.76 7.72 13.81
C SER A 165 -7.89 6.64 14.88
N SER A 166 -8.95 6.66 15.68
CA SER A 166 -9.24 5.65 16.69
C SER A 166 -9.19 4.22 16.11
N THR A 167 -9.66 4.04 14.88
CA THR A 167 -9.59 2.77 14.15
C THR A 167 -8.14 2.34 13.92
N THR A 168 -7.27 3.26 13.49
CA THR A 168 -5.85 2.99 13.27
C THR A 168 -5.12 2.70 14.58
N VAL A 169 -5.42 3.44 15.64
CA VAL A 169 -4.88 3.15 16.99
C VAL A 169 -5.28 1.73 17.42
N ASN A 170 -6.55 1.36 17.26
CA ASN A 170 -7.04 0.02 17.62
C ASN A 170 -6.35 -1.09 16.81
N TYR A 171 -6.13 -0.89 15.51
CA TYR A 171 -5.38 -1.86 14.70
C TYR A 171 -3.94 -2.02 15.17
N VAL A 172 -3.25 -0.93 15.52
CA VAL A 172 -1.89 -0.98 16.05
C VAL A 172 -1.85 -1.69 17.40
N ILE A 173 -2.79 -1.36 18.30
CA ILE A 173 -2.90 -2.01 19.62
C ILE A 173 -3.17 -3.51 19.47
N GLU A 174 -4.10 -3.92 18.61
CA GLU A 174 -4.43 -5.33 18.41
C GLU A 174 -3.25 -6.10 17.79
N SER A 175 -2.51 -5.47 16.86
CA SER A 175 -1.31 -6.04 16.27
C SER A 175 -0.20 -6.22 17.32
N ALA A 176 0.05 -5.19 18.14
CA ALA A 176 1.02 -5.26 19.23
C ALA A 176 0.63 -6.33 20.27
N ARG A 177 -0.66 -6.37 20.66
CA ARG A 177 -1.21 -7.39 21.56
C ARG A 177 -0.96 -8.79 21.03
N ARG A 178 -1.22 -9.04 19.75
CA ARG A 178 -0.98 -10.35 19.12
C ARG A 178 0.50 -10.74 19.15
N MET A 179 1.39 -9.81 18.79
CA MET A 179 2.84 -10.06 18.82
C MET A 179 3.36 -10.34 20.23
N ILE A 180 2.91 -9.57 21.23
CA ILE A 180 3.29 -9.77 22.64
C ILE A 180 2.81 -11.14 23.13
N LYS A 181 1.56 -11.51 22.85
CA LYS A 181 1.03 -12.84 23.23
C LYS A 181 1.82 -13.97 22.60
N ALA A 182 2.15 -13.87 21.31
CA ALA A 182 2.98 -14.86 20.63
C ALA A 182 4.37 -14.96 21.28
N SER A 183 5.01 -13.82 21.55
CA SER A 183 6.32 -13.80 22.20
C SER A 183 6.31 -14.43 23.60
N ILE A 184 5.26 -14.20 24.38
CA ILE A 184 5.09 -14.82 25.71
C ILE A 184 4.86 -16.34 25.56
N ALA A 185 4.02 -16.76 24.61
CA ALA A 185 3.76 -18.17 24.36
C ALA A 185 5.06 -18.91 23.97
N ASP A 186 5.86 -18.34 23.08
CA ASP A 186 7.16 -18.89 22.66
C ASP A 186 8.16 -18.98 23.82
N GLU A 187 8.13 -18.02 24.75
CA GLU A 187 9.00 -18.04 25.93
C GLU A 187 8.58 -19.11 26.93
N ILE A 188 7.27 -19.29 27.15
CA ILE A 188 6.72 -20.36 27.98
C ILE A 188 7.05 -21.72 27.39
N GLN A 189 6.86 -21.91 26.08
CA GLN A 189 7.17 -23.18 25.40
C GLN A 189 8.66 -23.52 25.47
N ARG A 190 9.55 -22.54 25.25
CA ARG A 190 11.00 -22.73 25.40
C ARG A 190 11.42 -23.10 26.82
N LYS A 191 10.83 -22.46 27.84
CA LYS A 191 11.14 -22.79 29.24
C LYS A 191 10.55 -24.14 29.65
N GLY A 192 9.38 -24.51 29.12
CA GLY A 192 8.77 -25.82 29.32
C GLY A 192 9.60 -26.96 28.70
N SER A 193 10.03 -26.82 27.44
CA SER A 193 10.85 -27.84 26.78
C SER A 193 12.25 -28.00 27.38
N MET A 194 12.77 -26.98 28.06
CA MET A 194 14.04 -27.04 28.78
C MET A 194 13.93 -27.80 30.13
N LEU A 195 12.73 -27.89 30.70
CA LEU A 195 12.44 -28.70 31.90
C LEU A 195 12.26 -30.19 31.56
N ASP A 196 11.73 -30.51 30.38
CA ASP A 196 11.55 -31.89 29.92
C ASP A 196 12.86 -32.56 29.44
N CYS A 197 13.89 -31.78 29.14
CA CYS A 197 15.21 -32.25 28.69
C CYS A 197 16.24 -32.43 29.82
N ASN A 198 15.84 -32.39 31.09
CA ASN A 198 16.74 -32.68 32.20
C ASN A 198 16.43 -34.06 32.80
N PRO A 199 16.94 -35.17 32.21
CA PRO A 199 16.89 -36.45 32.89
C PRO A 199 17.79 -36.34 34.11
N ILE A 200 17.15 -36.30 35.28
CA ILE A 200 17.80 -36.37 36.59
C ILE A 200 18.73 -37.59 36.56
N CYS A 201 20.05 -37.35 36.58
CA CYS A 201 21.04 -38.30 37.08
C CYS A 201 21.04 -38.24 38.61
#